data_AF-A0A8K0DAH0-F1
#
_entry.id   AF-A0A8K0DAH0-F1
#
_cell.length_a   1.000
_cell.length_b   1.000
_cell.length_c   1.000
_cell.angle_alpha   90.00
_cell.angle_beta   90.00
_cell.angle_gamma   90.00
#
_symmetry.space_group_name_H-M   'P 1'
#
loop_
_entity.id
_entity.type
_entity.pdbx_description
1 polymer ?
#
loop_
_entity_poly.entity_id
_entity_poly.type
_entity_poly.pdbx_seq_one_letter_code
_entity_poly.pdbx_strand_id
1 'polypeptide(L)'
;METNSNSCDDSDQFETVDPYFDGDDVDKDPDYFPVETDLPSTSLFNIEAGALLFHTERNDQLLNEHENTANEAEQRMQSSKKRQEKKERVLSHGKEMCTEQEKFKILRIAKPSVNLVVVKKIKLDERQNIHDSFWKVILELQKNSVVEHINSIPVIDSHYCRQSSTKQYFDASLNMTKLYELYLEYCEAKSIESVKLHYYRNIFSYQFDIDFIKPKKDRFVIKLTRKTREIQTETVF
;
A
#
# COMPACT_ATOMS: atom_id res chain seq x y z
N MET A 1 -53.24 8.52 -12.78
CA MET A 1 -53.79 7.85 -11.59
C MET A 1 -53.08 6.50 -11.55
N GLU A 2 -52.13 6.22 -10.67
CA GLU A 2 -51.80 6.75 -9.36
C GLU A 2 -50.28 6.69 -9.16
N THR A 3 -49.78 7.71 -8.48
CA THR A 3 -48.46 7.80 -7.85
C THR A 3 -48.42 6.86 -6.64
N ASN A 4 -47.28 6.21 -6.37
CA ASN A 4 -47.02 5.80 -4.98
C ASN A 4 -45.56 6.02 -4.57
N SER A 5 -45.43 7.14 -3.88
CA SER A 5 -44.37 7.60 -2.99
C SER A 5 -44.33 6.76 -1.70
N ASN A 6 -43.12 6.35 -1.30
CA ASN A 6 -42.69 6.03 0.06
C ASN A 6 -41.21 6.50 0.11
N SER A 7 -40.77 7.59 0.73
CA SER A 7 -41.06 8.19 2.04
C SER A 7 -40.85 7.20 3.19
N CYS A 8 -39.60 7.09 3.62
CA CYS A 8 -39.24 6.83 5.00
C CYS A 8 -38.08 7.78 5.34
N ASP A 9 -38.43 8.80 6.11
CA ASP A 9 -37.54 9.55 6.96
C ASP A 9 -36.83 8.60 7.94
N ASP A 10 -35.54 8.79 8.15
CA ASP A 10 -34.92 8.58 9.46
C ASP A 10 -33.83 9.64 9.62
N SER A 11 -34.19 10.63 10.42
CA SER A 11 -33.39 11.71 10.94
C SER A 11 -32.55 11.24 12.14
N ASP A 12 -31.41 11.92 12.31
CA ASP A 12 -30.57 12.00 13.52
C ASP A 12 -29.66 10.76 13.76
N GLN A 13 -28.33 10.89 13.85
CA GLN A 13 -27.61 11.84 14.69
C GLN A 13 -26.27 12.31 14.08
N PHE A 14 -26.05 13.61 14.21
CA PHE A 14 -24.78 14.31 14.13
C PHE A 14 -23.79 13.75 15.18
N GLU A 15 -22.65 13.22 14.76
CA GLU A 15 -21.44 13.30 15.58
C GLU A 15 -20.61 14.47 15.06
N THR A 16 -20.64 15.54 15.85
CA THR A 16 -19.89 16.76 15.68
C THR A 16 -18.40 16.46 15.66
N VAL A 17 -17.76 16.83 14.55
CA VAL A 17 -16.30 16.97 14.48
C VAL A 17 -15.93 18.14 15.38
N ASP A 18 -15.24 17.86 16.48
CA ASP A 18 -14.78 18.85 17.46
C ASP A 18 -13.76 19.80 16.78
N PRO A 19 -14.05 21.12 16.66
CA PRO A 19 -13.24 22.03 15.88
C PRO A 19 -12.16 22.77 16.69
N TYR A 20 -11.82 22.32 17.91
CA TYR A 20 -10.88 23.02 18.80
C TYR A 20 -9.80 22.10 19.42
N PHE A 21 -9.06 21.37 18.59
CA PHE A 21 -7.78 20.78 18.99
C PHE A 21 -6.62 21.53 18.34
N ASP A 22 -6.40 22.76 18.78
CA ASP A 22 -5.16 23.48 18.55
C ASP A 22 -4.10 22.93 19.51
N GLY A 23 -3.17 22.13 18.98
CA GLY A 23 -2.18 21.38 19.74
C GLY A 23 -1.02 22.19 20.30
N ASP A 24 -1.25 23.41 20.80
CA ASP A 24 -0.19 24.31 21.27
C ASP A 24 -0.38 24.85 22.71
N ASP A 25 -1.39 24.41 23.48
CA ASP A 25 -1.59 24.83 24.88
C ASP A 25 -1.50 23.65 25.86
N VAL A 26 -0.29 23.11 26.06
CA VAL A 26 0.01 22.33 27.27
C VAL A 26 0.62 23.27 28.30
N ASP A 27 -0.21 23.57 29.28
CA ASP A 27 0.00 24.42 30.44
C ASP A 27 1.39 24.24 31.09
N LYS A 28 2.12 25.35 31.12
CA LYS A 28 3.15 25.61 32.13
C LYS A 28 2.45 26.23 33.34
N ASP A 29 1.90 25.40 34.22
CA ASP A 29 1.44 25.88 35.52
C ASP A 29 2.64 25.97 36.49
N PRO A 30 3.07 27.18 36.92
CA PRO A 30 4.21 27.37 37.80
C PRO A 30 3.94 27.04 39.28
N ASP A 31 2.72 26.64 39.64
CA ASP A 31 2.28 26.52 41.05
C ASP A 31 2.03 25.06 41.51
N TYR A 32 2.48 24.06 40.76
CA TYR A 32 2.42 22.66 41.21
C TYR A 32 3.57 22.35 42.20
N PHE A 33 3.29 22.46 43.50
CA PHE A 33 4.16 21.97 44.57
C PHE A 33 3.77 20.53 44.97
N PRO A 34 4.67 19.53 44.84
CA PRO A 34 4.39 18.18 45.29
C PRO A 34 4.27 18.12 46.82
N VAL A 35 3.19 17.49 47.29
CA VAL A 35 2.93 17.24 48.72
C VAL A 35 3.96 16.24 49.26
N GLU A 36 4.70 16.64 50.30
CA GLU A 36 5.65 15.78 51.02
C GLU A 36 4.90 14.63 51.72
N THR A 37 5.24 13.40 51.38
CA THR A 37 4.82 12.22 52.13
C THR A 37 5.99 11.73 52.99
N ASP A 38 5.81 11.81 54.30
CA ASP A 38 6.73 11.32 55.33
C ASP A 38 7.02 9.82 55.20
N LEU A 39 8.30 9.43 55.22
CA LEU A 39 8.75 8.07 55.52
C LEU A 39 10.05 8.08 56.36
N PRO A 40 10.31 7.00 57.12
CA PRO A 40 10.71 7.09 58.51
C PRO A 40 12.21 6.93 58.77
N SER A 41 12.57 7.29 60.00
CA SER A 41 13.89 7.14 60.61
C SER A 41 14.37 5.69 60.66
N THR A 42 15.61 5.45 60.20
CA THR A 42 16.50 4.45 60.81
C THR A 42 17.96 4.71 60.45
N SER A 43 18.78 4.74 61.50
CA SER A 43 20.11 4.13 61.58
C SER A 43 21.30 4.81 60.87
N LEU A 44 21.91 5.73 61.62
CA LEU A 44 23.32 6.11 61.56
C LEU A 44 24.23 4.88 61.71
N PHE A 45 24.69 4.24 60.63
CA PHE A 45 25.96 3.52 60.59
C PHE A 45 26.42 3.38 59.12
N ASN A 46 27.68 3.79 58.86
CA ASN A 46 28.48 3.62 57.61
C ASN A 46 28.40 4.74 56.54
N ILE A 47 28.93 5.94 56.85
CA ILE A 47 29.01 7.05 55.88
C ILE A 47 30.32 7.04 55.03
N GLU A 48 31.38 6.32 55.41
CA GLU A 48 32.69 6.51 54.75
C GLU A 48 32.95 5.68 53.49
N ALA A 49 32.32 4.50 53.32
CA ALA A 49 32.52 3.68 52.11
C ALA A 49 31.51 4.01 50.99
N GLY A 50 30.34 4.55 51.33
CA GLY A 50 29.30 4.92 50.37
C GLY A 50 29.61 6.20 49.60
N ALA A 51 30.28 7.17 50.22
CA ALA A 51 30.57 8.46 49.58
C ALA A 51 31.56 8.35 48.42
N LEU A 52 32.58 7.48 48.52
CA LEU A 52 33.56 7.27 47.46
C LEU A 52 32.96 6.54 46.24
N LEU A 53 32.05 5.58 46.48
CA LEU A 53 31.32 4.88 45.42
C LEU A 53 30.29 5.79 44.73
N PHE A 54 29.57 6.62 45.50
CA PHE A 54 28.62 7.60 44.96
C PHE A 54 29.28 8.71 44.14
N HIS A 55 30.52 9.11 44.47
CA HIS A 55 31.26 10.10 43.69
C HIS A 55 31.83 9.52 42.39
N THR A 56 32.27 8.26 42.38
CA THR A 56 32.72 7.59 41.13
C THR A 56 31.55 7.32 40.19
N GLU A 57 30.42 6.80 40.69
CA GLU A 57 29.24 6.52 39.87
C GLU A 57 28.62 7.79 39.26
N ARG A 58 28.65 8.91 39.99
CA ARG A 58 28.17 10.21 39.47
C ARG A 58 29.09 10.78 38.39
N ASN A 59 30.40 10.57 38.49
CA ASN A 59 31.34 11.00 37.46
C ASN A 59 31.22 10.14 36.19
N ASP A 60 31.01 8.83 36.34
CA ASP A 60 30.80 7.92 35.20
C ASP A 60 29.47 8.22 34.47
N GLN A 61 28.41 8.57 35.20
CA GLN A 61 27.15 9.03 34.61
C GLN A 61 27.29 10.36 33.88
N LEU A 62 27.98 11.35 34.46
CA LEU A 62 28.22 12.65 33.82
C LEU A 62 29.11 12.55 32.56
N LEU A 63 30.11 11.68 32.57
CA LEU A 63 30.94 11.40 31.39
C LEU A 63 30.12 10.76 30.27
N ASN A 64 29.25 9.80 30.62
CA ASN A 64 28.39 9.12 29.66
C ASN A 64 27.32 10.07 29.08
N GLU A 65 26.76 10.98 29.88
CA GLU A 65 25.87 12.04 29.41
C GLU A 65 26.58 13.05 28.48
N HIS A 66 27.83 13.42 28.79
CA HIS A 66 28.64 14.28 27.91
C HIS A 66 29.03 13.59 26.60
N GLU A 67 29.31 12.29 26.62
CA GLU A 67 29.58 11.49 25.42
C GLU A 67 28.32 11.31 24.57
N ASN A 68 27.16 11.05 25.20
CA ASN A 68 25.89 10.90 24.49
C ASN A 68 25.45 12.21 23.83
N THR A 69 25.57 13.34 24.53
CA THR A 69 25.27 14.67 23.96
C THR A 69 26.24 15.06 22.83
N ALA A 70 27.53 14.69 22.95
CA ALA A 70 28.50 14.87 21.88
C ALA A 70 28.17 14.01 20.65
N ASN A 71 27.81 12.74 20.85
CA ASN A 71 27.40 11.82 19.79
C ASN A 71 26.13 12.30 19.07
N GLU A 72 25.15 12.82 19.81
CA GLU A 72 23.95 13.42 19.22
C GLU A 72 24.27 14.71 18.43
N ALA A 73 25.17 15.56 18.94
CA ALA A 73 25.62 16.75 18.24
C ALA A 73 26.37 16.38 16.94
N GLU A 74 27.20 15.35 16.96
CA GLU A 74 27.87 14.81 15.76
C GLU A 74 26.87 14.24 14.76
N GLN A 75 25.87 13.47 15.21
CA GLN A 75 24.81 12.94 14.33
C GLN A 75 23.98 14.07 13.69
N ARG A 76 23.67 15.13 14.46
CA ARG A 76 22.99 16.34 13.94
C ARG A 76 23.86 17.07 12.92
N MET A 77 25.16 17.21 13.18
CA MET A 77 26.11 17.83 12.27
C MET A 77 26.28 17.02 10.97
N GLN A 78 26.37 15.69 11.07
CA GLN A 78 26.43 14.80 9.90
C GLN A 78 25.13 14.85 9.08
N SER A 79 23.98 14.93 9.73
CA SER A 79 22.68 15.08 9.06
C SER A 79 22.55 16.42 8.35
N SER A 80 23.07 17.51 8.94
CA SER A 80 23.14 18.83 8.32
C SER A 80 24.06 18.83 7.09
N LYS A 81 25.25 18.22 7.19
CA LYS A 81 26.18 18.05 6.05
C LYS A 81 25.53 17.28 4.90
N LYS A 82 24.87 16.15 5.16
CA LYS A 82 24.12 15.38 4.14
C LYS A 82 23.02 16.20 3.47
N ARG A 83 22.31 17.04 4.24
CA ARG A 83 21.27 17.93 3.70
C ARG A 83 21.87 19.01 2.80
N GLN A 84 23.03 19.54 3.18
CA GLN A 84 23.75 20.54 2.40
C GLN A 84 24.35 19.94 1.11
N GLU A 85 24.95 18.76 1.18
CA GLU A 85 25.43 18.00 0.02
C GLU A 85 24.30 17.68 -0.96
N LYS A 86 23.13 17.26 -0.47
CA LYS A 86 21.95 17.03 -1.31
C LYS A 86 21.47 18.31 -1.99
N LYS A 87 21.46 19.44 -1.27
CA LYS A 87 21.12 20.76 -1.83
C LYS A 87 22.11 21.18 -2.92
N GLU A 88 23.39 20.98 -2.70
CA GLU A 88 24.44 21.25 -3.69
C GLU A 88 24.32 20.34 -4.91
N ARG A 89 24.02 19.05 -4.73
CA ARG A 89 23.76 18.11 -5.84
C ARG A 89 22.55 18.52 -6.69
N VAL A 90 21.47 18.97 -6.06
CA VAL A 90 20.28 19.46 -6.78
C VAL A 90 20.60 20.76 -7.54
N LEU A 91 21.37 21.67 -6.92
CA LEU A 91 21.80 22.90 -7.59
C LEU A 91 22.77 22.64 -8.74
N SER A 92 23.69 21.68 -8.60
CA SER A 92 24.65 21.34 -9.67
C SER A 92 23.96 20.66 -10.84
N HIS A 93 23.07 19.68 -10.59
CA HIS A 93 22.25 19.07 -11.64
C HIS A 93 21.33 20.09 -12.33
N GLY A 94 20.75 21.03 -11.57
CA GLY A 94 19.96 22.11 -12.15
C GLY A 94 20.77 23.04 -13.06
N LYS A 95 22.04 23.32 -12.70
CA LYS A 95 22.97 24.09 -13.56
C LYS A 95 23.41 23.30 -14.78
N GLU A 96 23.73 22.02 -14.66
CA GLU A 96 24.08 21.14 -15.80
C GLU A 96 22.93 21.05 -16.81
N MET A 97 21.68 20.90 -16.35
CA MET A 97 20.49 20.92 -17.20
C MET A 97 20.32 22.25 -17.93
N CYS A 98 20.68 23.38 -17.30
CA CYS A 98 20.62 24.70 -17.93
C CYS A 98 21.81 24.99 -18.86
N THR A 99 23.00 24.42 -18.62
CA THR A 99 24.15 24.56 -19.52
C THR A 99 24.06 23.64 -20.75
N GLU A 100 23.39 22.49 -20.64
CA GLU A 100 23.02 21.67 -21.80
C GLU A 100 21.86 22.25 -22.61
N GLN A 101 21.24 23.37 -22.20
CA GLN A 101 20.33 24.14 -23.06
C GLN A 101 21.04 24.74 -24.27
N GLU A 102 22.37 24.73 -24.33
CA GLU A 102 23.12 25.06 -25.55
C GLU A 102 23.22 23.90 -26.56
N LYS A 103 22.83 22.66 -26.19
CA LYS A 103 22.76 21.53 -27.13
C LYS A 103 21.37 21.30 -27.71
N PHE A 104 20.34 21.95 -27.17
CA PHE A 104 19.17 22.23 -27.97
C PHE A 104 19.49 23.40 -28.91
N LYS A 105 20.25 23.07 -29.97
CA LYS A 105 19.92 23.54 -31.31
C LYS A 105 18.48 23.07 -31.54
N ILE A 106 17.52 23.75 -30.90
CA ILE A 106 16.13 23.74 -31.30
C ILE A 106 16.28 24.14 -32.75
N LEU A 107 16.18 23.16 -33.65
CA LEU A 107 15.75 23.41 -35.00
C LEU A 107 14.66 24.44 -34.82
N ARG A 108 14.93 25.69 -35.22
CA ARG A 108 13.89 26.66 -35.48
C ARG A 108 13.10 26.03 -36.63
N ILE A 109 12.35 24.98 -36.34
CA ILE A 109 11.15 24.63 -37.06
C ILE A 109 10.36 25.90 -36.84
N ALA A 110 10.42 26.79 -37.84
CA ALA A 110 9.53 27.92 -37.91
C ALA A 110 8.18 27.38 -37.46
N LYS A 111 7.63 27.92 -36.36
CA LYS A 111 6.34 27.47 -35.83
C LYS A 111 5.48 27.27 -37.06
N PRO A 112 5.05 26.04 -37.42
CA PRO A 112 4.10 25.93 -38.49
C PRO A 112 2.92 26.70 -37.91
N SER A 113 2.74 27.92 -38.38
CA SER A 113 1.59 28.74 -38.06
C SER A 113 0.49 28.04 -38.86
N VAL A 114 0.08 26.88 -38.37
CA VAL A 114 -1.15 26.25 -38.81
C VAL A 114 -2.16 27.27 -38.34
N ASN A 115 -2.58 28.12 -39.27
CA ASN A 115 -3.78 28.90 -39.11
C ASN A 115 -4.89 27.86 -38.99
N LEU A 116 -5.10 27.36 -37.76
CA LEU A 116 -6.30 26.69 -37.36
C LEU A 116 -7.39 27.74 -37.54
N VAL A 117 -7.94 27.78 -38.76
CA VAL A 117 -9.17 28.49 -39.02
C VAL A 117 -10.20 27.75 -38.17
N VAL A 118 -10.41 28.23 -36.95
CA VAL A 118 -11.51 27.77 -36.11
C VAL A 118 -12.76 28.30 -36.82
N VAL A 119 -13.26 27.51 -37.77
CA VAL A 119 -14.27 27.93 -38.74
C VAL A 119 -15.56 28.35 -38.03
N LYS A 120 -15.81 27.80 -36.82
CA LYS A 120 -16.87 28.18 -35.89
C LYS A 120 -16.42 27.89 -34.45
N LYS A 121 -16.76 28.77 -33.49
CA LYS A 121 -16.64 28.44 -32.05
C LYS A 121 -17.62 27.31 -31.77
N ILE A 122 -17.11 26.12 -31.44
CA ILE A 122 -17.92 24.96 -31.01
C ILE A 122 -18.65 25.37 -29.72
N LYS A 123 -19.95 25.07 -29.64
CA LYS A 123 -20.73 25.33 -28.42
C LYS A 123 -20.23 24.43 -27.28
N LEU A 124 -20.35 24.88 -26.03
CA LEU A 124 -19.85 24.14 -24.87
C LEU A 124 -20.43 22.71 -24.81
N ASP A 125 -21.73 22.56 -25.06
CA ASP A 125 -22.42 21.27 -25.04
C ASP A 125 -21.87 20.29 -26.09
N GLU A 126 -21.57 20.81 -27.28
CA GLU A 126 -21.01 20.03 -28.38
C GLU A 126 -19.57 19.59 -28.07
N ARG A 127 -18.78 20.45 -27.40
CA ARG A 127 -17.45 20.09 -26.90
C ARG A 127 -17.53 18.98 -25.83
N GLN A 128 -18.48 19.09 -24.91
CA GLN A 128 -18.68 18.10 -23.85
C GLN A 128 -19.10 16.75 -24.43
N ASN A 129 -20.04 16.74 -25.38
CA ASN A 129 -20.47 15.53 -26.06
C ASN A 129 -19.33 14.84 -26.82
N ILE A 130 -18.47 15.61 -27.50
CA ILE A 130 -17.28 15.07 -28.17
C ILE A 130 -16.32 14.44 -27.15
N HIS A 131 -16.06 15.14 -26.04
CA HIS A 131 -15.21 14.65 -24.96
C HIS A 131 -15.75 13.32 -24.39
N ASP A 132 -17.02 13.28 -24.01
CA ASP A 132 -17.62 12.12 -23.35
C ASP A 132 -17.75 10.94 -24.32
N SER A 133 -18.09 11.19 -25.59
CA SER A 133 -18.10 10.16 -26.62
C SER A 133 -16.71 9.57 -26.85
N PHE A 134 -15.67 10.41 -26.91
CA PHE A 134 -14.31 9.97 -27.13
C PHE A 134 -13.80 9.09 -25.99
N TRP A 135 -13.97 9.54 -24.74
CA TRP A 135 -13.56 8.77 -23.58
C TRP A 135 -14.35 7.49 -23.41
N LYS A 136 -15.65 7.49 -23.74
CA LYS A 136 -16.46 6.27 -23.73
C LYS A 136 -15.89 5.22 -24.70
N VAL A 137 -15.58 5.62 -25.93
CA VAL A 137 -15.00 4.70 -26.93
C VAL A 137 -13.65 4.14 -26.46
N ILE A 138 -12.76 4.99 -25.93
CA ILE A 138 -11.47 4.53 -25.40
C ILE A 138 -11.64 3.54 -24.25
N LEU A 139 -12.52 3.87 -23.30
CA LEU A 139 -12.79 3.01 -22.15
C LEU A 139 -13.32 1.65 -22.60
N GLU A 140 -14.18 1.62 -23.61
CA GLU A 140 -14.77 0.41 -24.16
C GLU A 140 -13.72 -0.45 -24.89
N LEU A 141 -12.80 0.18 -25.64
CA LEU A 141 -11.65 -0.52 -26.24
C LEU A 141 -10.72 -1.13 -25.19
N GLN A 142 -10.39 -0.38 -24.14
CA GLN A 142 -9.57 -0.88 -23.04
C GLN A 142 -10.23 -2.06 -22.33
N LYS A 143 -11.53 -1.96 -22.07
CA LYS A 143 -12.32 -3.03 -21.48
C LYS A 143 -12.32 -4.29 -22.35
N ASN A 144 -12.53 -4.14 -23.65
CA ASN A 144 -12.57 -5.26 -24.59
C ASN A 144 -11.22 -5.98 -24.67
N SER A 145 -10.11 -5.25 -24.69
CA SER A 145 -8.76 -5.84 -24.66
C SER A 145 -8.55 -6.76 -23.45
N VAL A 146 -9.00 -6.32 -22.26
CA VAL A 146 -8.93 -7.11 -21.04
C VAL A 146 -9.83 -8.35 -21.10
N VAL A 147 -11.04 -8.19 -21.61
CA VAL A 147 -12.01 -9.30 -21.75
C VAL A 147 -11.49 -10.36 -22.72
N GLU A 148 -10.95 -9.94 -23.86
CA GLU A 148 -10.33 -10.85 -24.83
C GLU A 148 -9.15 -11.62 -24.22
N HIS A 149 -8.30 -10.93 -23.45
CA HIS A 149 -7.20 -11.59 -22.76
C HIS A 149 -7.70 -12.64 -21.76
N ILE A 150 -8.66 -12.32 -20.89
CA ILE A 150 -9.17 -13.27 -19.89
C ILE A 150 -9.82 -14.49 -20.57
N ASN A 151 -10.57 -14.28 -21.66
CA ASN A 151 -11.20 -15.36 -22.41
C ASN A 151 -10.21 -16.26 -23.16
N SER A 152 -8.99 -15.79 -23.41
CA SER A 152 -7.94 -16.59 -24.06
C SER A 152 -7.32 -17.64 -23.13
N ILE A 153 -7.54 -17.52 -21.83
CA ILE A 153 -6.92 -18.37 -20.82
C ILE A 153 -7.82 -19.58 -20.56
N PRO A 154 -7.25 -20.81 -20.51
CA PRO A 154 -8.05 -22.01 -20.28
C PRO A 154 -8.69 -21.99 -18.90
N VAL A 155 -10.00 -22.17 -18.87
CA VAL A 155 -10.80 -22.36 -17.65
C VAL A 155 -11.09 -23.84 -17.44
N ILE A 156 -11.18 -24.20 -16.16
CA ILE A 156 -11.50 -25.55 -15.71
C ILE A 156 -12.92 -25.54 -15.19
N ASP A 157 -13.73 -26.48 -15.68
CA ASP A 157 -15.10 -26.64 -15.21
C ASP A 157 -15.15 -27.10 -13.75
N SER A 158 -16.26 -26.77 -13.11
CA SER A 158 -16.60 -27.14 -11.75
C SER A 158 -16.63 -28.64 -11.46
N HIS A 159 -16.28 -29.54 -12.39
CA HIS A 159 -16.27 -30.99 -12.18
C HIS A 159 -15.47 -31.42 -10.92
N TYR A 160 -14.56 -30.58 -10.43
CA TYR A 160 -13.85 -30.76 -9.16
C TYR A 160 -14.66 -30.36 -7.89
N CYS A 161 -15.79 -29.69 -8.07
CA CYS A 161 -16.79 -29.26 -7.12
C CYS A 161 -18.09 -30.07 -7.35
N ARG A 162 -18.91 -30.21 -6.31
CA ARG A 162 -20.09 -31.08 -6.30
C ARG A 162 -21.05 -30.74 -7.45
N GLN A 163 -21.79 -31.73 -7.96
CA GLN A 163 -22.64 -31.75 -9.17
C GLN A 163 -23.58 -30.56 -9.44
N SER A 164 -23.71 -29.59 -8.54
CA SER A 164 -24.67 -28.48 -8.62
C SER A 164 -24.07 -27.10 -8.88
N SER A 165 -22.74 -26.92 -8.95
CA SER A 165 -22.15 -25.60 -9.22
C SER A 165 -21.82 -25.41 -10.70
N THR A 166 -22.19 -24.28 -11.29
CA THR A 166 -21.81 -23.85 -12.65
C THR A 166 -20.54 -23.00 -12.67
N LYS A 167 -19.88 -22.84 -11.51
CA LYS A 167 -18.74 -21.93 -11.36
C LYS A 167 -17.49 -22.44 -12.06
N GLN A 168 -16.84 -21.57 -12.82
CA GLN A 168 -15.58 -21.88 -13.50
C GLN A 168 -14.39 -21.50 -12.64
N TYR A 169 -13.26 -22.16 -12.86
CA TYR A 169 -12.03 -21.87 -12.13
C TYR A 169 -10.80 -21.81 -13.02
N PHE A 170 -9.89 -20.90 -12.70
CA PHE A 170 -8.52 -20.93 -13.22
C PHE A 170 -7.67 -21.93 -12.44
N ASP A 171 -6.62 -22.43 -13.09
CA ASP A 171 -5.66 -23.33 -12.47
C ASP A 171 -5.07 -22.76 -11.16
N ALA A 172 -4.71 -23.64 -10.23
CA ALA A 172 -4.17 -23.27 -8.92
C ALA A 172 -2.81 -22.55 -9.01
N SER A 173 -2.11 -22.67 -10.14
CA SER A 173 -0.85 -21.96 -10.38
C SER A 173 -1.05 -20.49 -10.76
N LEU A 174 -2.25 -20.12 -11.23
CA LEU A 174 -2.60 -18.76 -11.65
C LEU A 174 -3.09 -17.95 -10.46
N ASN A 175 -2.65 -16.69 -10.43
CA ASN A 175 -3.08 -15.68 -9.48
C ASN A 175 -3.43 -14.40 -10.24
N MET A 176 -4.16 -13.49 -9.61
CA MET A 176 -4.50 -12.19 -10.20
C MET A 176 -3.27 -11.40 -10.69
N THR A 177 -2.16 -11.45 -9.96
CA THR A 177 -0.90 -10.80 -10.37
C THR A 177 -0.31 -11.45 -11.61
N LYS A 178 -0.26 -12.80 -11.66
CA LYS A 178 0.25 -13.54 -12.81
C LYS A 178 -0.62 -13.35 -14.05
N LEU A 179 -1.95 -13.31 -13.88
CA LEU A 179 -2.87 -12.98 -14.96
C LEU A 179 -2.55 -11.60 -15.54
N TYR A 180 -2.25 -10.63 -14.69
CA TYR A 180 -1.89 -9.30 -15.16
C TYR A 180 -0.49 -9.26 -15.83
N GLU A 181 0.48 -10.04 -15.35
CA GLU A 181 1.77 -10.20 -16.02
C GLU A 181 1.60 -10.77 -17.44
N LEU A 182 0.81 -11.84 -17.59
CA LEU A 182 0.44 -12.41 -18.89
C LEU A 182 -0.31 -11.39 -19.78
N TYR A 183 -1.14 -10.54 -19.18
CA TYR A 183 -1.81 -9.46 -19.91
C TYR A 183 -0.82 -8.43 -20.45
N LEU A 184 0.23 -8.08 -19.70
CA LEU A 184 1.27 -7.16 -20.16
C LEU A 184 2.03 -7.76 -21.34
N GLU A 185 2.41 -9.04 -21.26
CA GLU A 185 3.04 -9.76 -22.37
C GLU A 185 2.14 -9.81 -23.61
N TYR A 186 0.85 -10.07 -23.41
CA TYR A 186 -0.16 -10.05 -24.48
C TYR A 186 -0.29 -8.66 -25.13
N CYS A 187 -0.28 -7.59 -24.32
CA CYS A 187 -0.32 -6.22 -24.82
C CYS A 187 0.94 -5.86 -25.60
N GLU A 188 2.12 -6.26 -25.12
CA GLU A 188 3.39 -6.04 -25.81
C GLU A 188 3.41 -6.76 -27.16
N ALA A 189 3.00 -8.03 -27.19
CA ALA A 189 2.93 -8.83 -28.41
C ALA A 189 1.96 -8.24 -29.46
N LYS A 190 0.85 -7.63 -29.02
CA LYS A 190 -0.14 -7.00 -29.91
C LYS A 190 0.06 -5.50 -30.13
N SER A 191 1.09 -4.90 -29.51
CA SER A 191 1.32 -3.45 -29.52
C SER A 191 0.10 -2.62 -29.06
N ILE A 192 -0.60 -3.10 -28.03
CA ILE A 192 -1.79 -2.45 -27.44
C ILE A 192 -1.36 -1.72 -26.15
N GLU A 193 -2.00 -0.57 -25.86
CA GLU A 193 -1.80 0.12 -24.59
C GLU A 193 -2.34 -0.71 -23.41
N SER A 194 -1.48 -0.98 -22.44
CA SER A 194 -1.86 -1.74 -21.25
C SER A 194 -2.65 -0.88 -20.26
N VAL A 195 -3.67 -1.48 -19.64
CA VAL A 195 -4.44 -0.84 -18.56
C VAL A 195 -3.74 -1.01 -17.22
N LYS A 196 -4.10 -0.17 -16.24
CA LYS A 196 -3.60 -0.31 -14.86
C LYS A 196 -4.16 -1.56 -14.18
N LEU A 197 -3.35 -2.18 -13.31
CA LEU A 197 -3.72 -3.36 -12.52
C LEU A 197 -5.05 -3.22 -11.75
N HIS A 198 -5.31 -2.07 -11.13
CA HIS A 198 -6.58 -1.85 -10.42
C HIS A 198 -7.80 -1.95 -11.36
N TYR A 199 -7.69 -1.36 -12.56
CA TYR A 199 -8.76 -1.40 -13.54
C TYR A 199 -8.97 -2.82 -14.08
N TYR A 200 -7.88 -3.54 -14.36
CA TYR A 200 -7.92 -4.95 -14.73
C TYR A 200 -8.65 -5.80 -13.68
N ARG A 201 -8.31 -5.63 -12.40
CA ARG A 201 -8.98 -6.32 -11.28
C ARG A 201 -10.47 -6.02 -11.21
N ASN A 202 -10.86 -4.76 -11.39
CA ASN A 202 -12.27 -4.38 -11.39
C ASN A 202 -13.02 -5.08 -12.54
N ILE A 203 -12.48 -5.05 -13.76
CA ILE A 203 -13.09 -5.73 -14.91
C ILE A 203 -13.26 -7.22 -14.61
N PHE A 204 -12.21 -7.86 -14.09
CA PHE A 204 -12.26 -9.27 -13.71
C PHE A 204 -13.41 -9.56 -12.73
N SER A 205 -13.49 -8.82 -11.63
CA SER A 205 -14.48 -9.06 -10.58
C SER A 205 -15.93 -8.78 -10.99
N TYR A 206 -16.16 -7.83 -11.90
CA TYR A 206 -17.53 -7.47 -12.32
C TYR A 206 -18.03 -8.22 -13.55
N GLN A 207 -17.14 -8.64 -14.46
CA GLN A 207 -17.53 -9.29 -15.72
C GLN A 207 -17.47 -10.82 -15.66
N PHE A 208 -16.67 -11.40 -14.76
CA PHE A 208 -16.40 -12.83 -14.75
C PHE A 208 -16.75 -13.47 -13.41
N ASP A 209 -17.54 -14.54 -13.43
CA ASP A 209 -17.76 -15.42 -12.28
C ASP A 209 -16.77 -16.60 -12.28
N ILE A 210 -15.48 -16.26 -12.27
CA ILE A 210 -14.37 -17.22 -12.30
C ILE A 210 -13.51 -17.00 -11.05
N ASP A 211 -13.23 -18.08 -10.31
CA ASP A 211 -12.35 -18.06 -9.14
C ASP A 211 -11.03 -18.81 -9.41
N PHE A 212 -10.07 -18.70 -8.49
CA PHE A 212 -8.86 -19.51 -8.51
C PHE A 212 -9.06 -20.81 -7.71
N ILE A 213 -8.55 -21.93 -8.23
CA ILE A 213 -8.57 -23.21 -7.48
C ILE A 213 -7.73 -23.05 -6.20
N LYS A 214 -8.39 -23.24 -5.05
CA LYS A 214 -7.70 -23.30 -3.76
C LYS A 214 -7.09 -24.69 -3.60
N PRO A 215 -5.80 -24.81 -3.26
CA PRO A 215 -5.19 -26.12 -3.01
C PRO A 215 -5.94 -26.84 -1.88
N LYS A 216 -6.30 -28.10 -2.10
CA LYS A 216 -6.97 -28.91 -1.07
C LYS A 216 -5.98 -29.14 0.07
N LYS A 217 -6.40 -28.84 1.29
CA LYS A 217 -5.64 -29.16 2.50
C LYS A 217 -5.53 -30.69 2.61
N ASP A 218 -4.30 -31.21 2.58
CA ASP A 218 -4.03 -32.64 2.66
C ASP A 218 -4.63 -33.24 3.94
N ARG A 219 -5.72 -33.99 3.79
CA ARG A 219 -6.24 -34.87 4.84
C ARG A 219 -5.69 -36.27 4.62
N PHE A 220 -4.40 -36.47 4.87
CA PHE A 220 -3.85 -37.82 5.04
C PHE A 220 -4.27 -38.35 6.43
N VAL A 221 -5.49 -38.88 6.54
CA VAL A 221 -5.82 -39.80 7.63
C VAL A 221 -5.39 -41.18 7.17
N ILE A 222 -4.13 -41.52 7.43
CA ILE A 222 -3.61 -42.88 7.26
C ILE A 222 -4.39 -43.77 8.23
N LYS A 223 -5.44 -44.45 7.76
CA LYS A 223 -6.09 -45.52 8.53
C LYS A 223 -5.14 -46.71 8.57
N LEU A 224 -4.24 -46.73 9.55
CA LEU A 224 -3.48 -47.92 9.92
C LEU A 224 -4.46 -48.97 10.48
N THR A 225 -5.12 -49.73 9.60
CA THR A 225 -5.80 -50.96 10.01
C THR A 225 -4.73 -52.01 10.28
N ARG A 226 -4.32 -52.17 11.55
CA ARG A 226 -3.48 -53.29 11.97
C ARG A 226 -4.28 -54.59 11.78
N LYS A 227 -3.95 -55.36 10.75
CA LYS A 227 -4.43 -56.73 10.58
C LYS A 227 -3.70 -57.61 11.60
N THR A 228 -4.37 -57.96 12.69
CA THR A 228 -3.90 -58.99 13.63
C THR A 228 -3.72 -60.30 12.87
N ARG A 229 -2.52 -60.90 12.97
CA ARG A 229 -2.27 -62.27 12.52
C ARG A 229 -2.52 -63.18 13.71
N GLU A 230 -3.54 -64.01 13.63
CA GLU A 230 -3.72 -65.16 14.53
C GLU A 230 -2.62 -66.18 14.20
N ILE A 231 -1.81 -66.52 15.20
CA ILE A 231 -0.87 -67.65 15.14
C ILE A 231 -1.64 -68.84 15.69
N GLN A 232 -2.05 -69.77 14.83
CA GLN A 232 -2.43 -71.11 15.27
C GLN A 232 -1.15 -71.91 15.46
N THR A 233 -0.78 -72.19 16.71
CA THR A 233 0.19 -73.23 17.02
C THR A 233 -0.56 -74.56 17.13
N GLU A 234 -0.59 -75.33 16.05
CA GLU A 234 -0.97 -76.74 16.10
C GLU A 234 0.13 -77.53 16.79
N THR A 235 -0.23 -78.09 17.94
CA THR A 235 0.45 -79.17 18.64
C THR A 235 0.51 -80.41 17.77
N VAL A 236 1.72 -80.90 17.48
CA VAL A 236 1.93 -82.28 16.98
C VAL A 236 2.50 -83.09 18.13
N PHE A 237 1.82 -84.22 18.36
CA PHE A 237 2.04 -85.24 19.39
C PHE A 237 3.44 -85.88 19.36
#